data_AF-A0A821AMG5-F1
#
_entry.id   AF-A0A821AMG5-F1
#
_cell.length_a   1.000
_cell.length_b   1.000
_cell.length_c   1.000
_cell.angle_alpha   90.00
_cell.angle_beta   90.00
_cell.angle_gamma   90.00
#
_symmetry.space_group_name_H-M   'P 1'
#
loop_
_entity.id
_entity.type
_entity.pdbx_description
1 polymer ?
#
loop_
_entity_poly.entity_id
_entity_poly.type
_entity_poly.pdbx_seq_one_letter_code
_entity_poly.pdbx_strand_id
1 'polypeptide(L)'
;MPVPVYHIVIKITYVLHGIGIFGHVSGVRGQWTYNKTGPLVLDRPGNMPANGQYVLWPFLSSNQTMTVTIDNDINNILNNISINGTWFEQTELKGSAANGAVSISTKLQPGEKKTLSILFAWYFPHLYWLDLPLDNYYLLLFNNVTTVGQSIGIDKNDDSQLKIIIKDILRLHNLYFNSSLPGYLVDSLINSVSHMRSAMY
;
A
#
# COMPACT_ATOMS: atom_id res chain seq x y z
N MET A 1 -5.52 -34.50 9.95
CA MET A 1 -4.31 -33.89 9.36
C MET A 1 -4.30 -32.40 9.70
N PRO A 2 -3.17 -31.81 10.10
CA PRO A 2 -3.10 -30.37 10.34
C PRO A 2 -3.37 -29.60 9.04
N VAL A 3 -4.23 -28.58 9.13
CA VAL A 3 -4.58 -27.71 7.99
C VAL A 3 -3.49 -26.65 7.84
N PRO A 4 -2.83 -26.51 6.68
CA PRO A 4 -1.78 -25.52 6.49
C PRO A 4 -2.33 -24.08 6.57
N VAL A 5 -1.57 -23.21 7.24
CA VAL A 5 -1.84 -21.77 7.35
C VAL A 5 -0.88 -21.05 6.42
N TYR A 6 -1.39 -20.10 5.64
CA TYR A 6 -0.61 -19.32 4.68
C TYR A 6 -0.64 -17.84 5.05
N HIS A 7 0.48 -17.15 4.82
CA HIS A 7 0.70 -15.76 5.21
C HIS A 7 1.20 -14.94 4.02
N ILE A 8 0.63 -13.75 3.81
CA ILE A 8 1.24 -12.70 2.98
C ILE A 8 1.64 -11.56 3.90
N VAL A 9 2.89 -11.13 3.76
CA VAL A 9 3.47 -10.03 4.53
C VAL A 9 3.86 -8.93 3.57
N ILE A 10 3.22 -7.77 3.69
CA ILE A 10 3.66 -6.55 3.01
C ILE A 10 4.24 -5.60 4.03
N LYS A 11 5.38 -5.05 3.66
CA LYS A 11 6.24 -4.26 4.51
C LYS A 11 6.55 -2.94 3.83
N ILE A 12 6.49 -1.87 4.62
CA ILE A 12 7.05 -0.59 4.24
C ILE A 12 8.25 -0.34 5.14
N THR A 13 9.44 -0.37 4.55
CA THR A 13 10.65 0.14 5.20
C THR A 13 10.99 1.49 4.62
N TYR A 14 11.26 2.43 5.51
CA TYR A 14 11.81 3.72 5.14
C TYR A 14 13.29 3.76 5.52
N VAL A 15 14.15 4.08 4.55
CA VAL A 15 15.58 4.35 4.78
C VAL A 15 15.79 5.85 4.66
N LEU A 16 16.20 6.49 5.76
CA LEU A 16 16.69 7.86 5.76
C LEU A 16 18.08 7.89 5.12
N HIS A 17 18.20 8.39 3.89
CA HIS A 17 19.46 8.89 3.36
C HIS A 17 19.30 10.38 3.06
N GLY A 18 20.06 11.22 3.76
CA GLY A 18 20.09 12.67 3.50
C GLY A 18 20.77 13.47 4.61
N ILE A 19 22.10 13.58 4.52
CA ILE A 19 22.85 14.70 5.12
C ILE A 19 22.75 15.85 4.11
N GLY A 20 22.18 16.99 4.49
CA GLY A 20 22.11 18.20 3.67
C GLY A 20 22.34 19.45 4.52
N ILE A 21 23.32 20.25 4.14
CA ILE A 21 23.93 21.36 4.91
C ILE A 21 23.06 22.64 4.92
N PHE A 22 21.82 22.58 4.44
CA PHE A 22 20.84 23.67 4.57
C PHE A 22 19.47 23.13 5.01
N GLY A 23 19.24 23.08 6.31
CA GLY A 23 18.00 23.60 6.92
C GLY A 23 16.63 22.92 6.69
N HIS A 24 16.50 21.77 6.02
CA HIS A 24 15.22 21.05 5.97
C HIS A 24 15.38 19.60 6.44
N VAL A 25 15.19 19.39 7.74
CA VAL A 25 15.20 18.07 8.35
C VAL A 25 13.92 17.32 7.93
N SER A 26 14.01 16.36 6.99
CA SER A 26 13.01 15.30 6.87
C SER A 26 13.16 14.32 8.04
N GLY A 27 12.97 14.81 9.26
CA GLY A 27 13.20 14.10 10.52
C GLY A 27 11.94 13.73 11.28
N VAL A 28 10.75 14.05 10.75
CA VAL A 28 9.50 13.67 11.38
C VAL A 28 9.29 12.18 11.17
N ARG A 29 9.62 11.38 12.19
CA ARG A 29 9.09 10.03 12.30
C ARG A 29 7.57 10.17 12.34
N GLY A 30 6.90 9.68 11.30
CA GLY A 30 5.44 9.72 11.26
C GLY A 30 4.83 8.93 12.42
N GLN A 31 3.54 9.14 12.63
CA GLN A 31 2.74 8.42 13.62
C GLN A 31 2.02 7.27 12.92
N TRP A 32 2.29 6.06 13.39
CA TRP A 32 1.54 4.89 13.00
C TRP A 32 0.26 4.79 13.82
N THR A 33 -0.85 4.48 13.15
CA THR A 33 -2.13 4.20 13.77
C THR A 33 -2.77 2.98 13.14
N TYR A 34 -3.43 2.17 13.96
CA TYR A 34 -4.26 1.06 13.52
C TYR A 34 -5.38 0.84 14.54
N ASN A 35 -6.56 0.49 14.03
CA ASN A 35 -7.72 0.07 14.79
C ASN A 35 -8.17 -1.26 14.16
N LYS A 36 -8.41 -2.30 14.97
CA LYS A 36 -8.67 -3.72 14.64
C LYS A 36 -9.28 -4.06 13.27
N THR A 37 -10.17 -3.25 12.73
CA THR A 37 -10.88 -3.48 11.47
C THR A 37 -10.47 -2.55 10.33
N GLY A 38 -9.69 -1.53 10.62
CA GLY A 38 -9.21 -0.52 9.69
C GLY A 38 -7.76 -0.76 9.23
N PRO A 39 -7.23 0.17 8.43
CA PRO A 39 -5.88 0.05 7.92
C PRO A 39 -4.79 0.34 8.96
N LEU A 40 -3.56 -0.09 8.66
CA LEU A 40 -2.36 0.49 9.26
C LEU A 40 -1.99 1.77 8.49
N VAL A 41 -2.06 2.91 9.17
CA VAL A 41 -1.80 4.24 8.58
C VAL A 41 -0.52 4.81 9.17
N LEU A 42 0.36 5.34 8.32
CA LEU A 42 1.46 6.22 8.72
C LEU A 42 1.07 7.65 8.38
N ASP A 43 1.01 8.53 9.37
CA ASP A 43 0.73 9.95 9.21
C ASP A 43 1.99 10.79 9.42
N ARG A 44 2.32 11.67 8.46
CA ARG A 44 3.43 12.63 8.56
C ARG A 44 2.84 14.05 8.53
N PRO A 45 2.54 14.64 9.68
CA PRO A 45 1.82 15.91 9.75
C PRO A 45 2.65 17.07 9.19
N GLY A 46 1.98 18.01 8.51
CA GLY A 46 2.58 19.20 7.90
C GLY A 46 2.07 19.41 6.48
N ASN A 47 2.54 20.48 5.84
CA ASN A 47 2.08 20.91 4.50
C ASN A 47 3.20 20.92 3.46
N MET A 48 4.36 20.32 3.76
CA MET A 48 5.44 20.19 2.78
C MET A 48 5.21 18.99 1.87
N PRO A 49 5.88 18.92 0.70
CA PRO A 49 5.75 17.77 -0.20
C PRO A 49 6.10 16.40 0.42
N ALA A 50 6.91 16.40 1.48
CA ALA A 50 7.26 15.19 2.23
C ALA A 50 6.23 14.80 3.32
N ASN A 51 5.23 15.66 3.54
CA ASN A 51 4.13 15.43 4.48
C ASN A 51 2.93 14.80 3.76
N GLY A 52 2.26 13.90 4.46
CA GLY A 52 1.22 13.07 3.88
C GLY A 52 1.11 11.75 4.61
N GLN A 53 0.42 10.82 3.97
CA GLN A 53 -0.01 9.59 4.59
C GLN A 53 0.29 8.38 3.72
N TYR A 54 0.64 7.28 4.35
CA TYR A 54 0.67 5.95 3.73
C TYR A 54 -0.32 5.03 4.41
N VAL A 55 -0.81 4.04 3.66
CA VAL A 55 -1.71 3.04 4.19
C VAL A 55 -1.35 1.64 3.70
N LEU A 56 -1.44 0.67 4.60
CA LEU A 56 -1.52 -0.75 4.29
C LEU A 56 -2.88 -1.26 4.77
N TRP A 57 -3.67 -1.78 3.83
CA TRP A 57 -5.03 -2.22 4.13
C TRP A 57 -5.30 -3.56 3.44
N PRO A 58 -5.40 -4.67 4.19
CA PRO A 58 -5.81 -5.95 3.63
C PRO A 58 -7.30 -5.98 3.29
N PHE A 59 -7.64 -6.65 2.19
CA PHE A 59 -9.02 -7.04 1.91
C PHE A 59 -9.36 -8.27 2.74
N LEU A 60 -10.19 -8.09 3.78
CA LEU A 60 -10.52 -9.16 4.73
C LEU A 60 -11.86 -9.82 4.38
N SER A 61 -11.85 -11.14 4.41
CA SER A 61 -13.03 -11.99 4.40
C SER A 61 -13.16 -12.75 5.73
N SER A 62 -14.30 -13.41 5.96
CA SER A 62 -14.65 -14.04 7.24
C SER A 62 -13.67 -15.11 7.75
N ASN A 63 -12.75 -15.58 6.90
CA ASN A 63 -11.75 -16.62 7.23
C ASN A 63 -10.30 -16.10 7.15
N GLN A 64 -10.13 -14.78 7.10
CA GLN A 64 -8.83 -14.13 7.07
C GLN A 64 -8.63 -13.33 8.35
N THR A 65 -7.39 -13.30 8.83
CA THR A 65 -7.00 -12.45 9.97
C THR A 65 -5.89 -11.51 9.56
N MET A 66 -5.94 -10.30 10.10
CA MET A 66 -4.91 -9.27 9.94
C MET A 66 -4.13 -9.15 11.24
N THR A 67 -2.80 -9.07 11.13
CA THR A 67 -1.92 -8.69 12.23
C THR A 67 -1.01 -7.56 11.78
N VAL A 68 -0.66 -6.68 12.70
CA VAL A 68 0.15 -5.48 12.42
C VAL A 68 1.28 -5.37 13.43
N THR A 69 2.35 -4.69 13.04
CA THR A 69 3.42 -4.31 13.95
C THR A 69 4.14 -3.05 13.48
N ILE A 70 4.79 -2.37 14.42
CA ILE A 70 5.71 -1.27 14.15
C ILE A 70 7.01 -1.49 14.92
N ASP A 71 8.13 -1.15 14.31
CA ASP A 71 9.44 -1.23 14.98
C ASP A 71 10.46 -0.28 14.33
N ASN A 72 11.44 0.16 15.11
CA ASN A 72 12.59 0.90 14.59
C ASN A 72 13.62 -0.02 13.93
N ASP A 73 13.72 -1.27 14.39
CA ASP A 73 14.59 -2.30 13.81
C ASP A 73 13.78 -3.29 12.96
N ILE A 74 14.17 -3.37 11.70
CA ILE A 74 13.62 -4.32 10.73
C ILE A 74 13.78 -5.78 11.17
N ASN A 75 14.86 -6.12 11.86
CA ASN A 75 15.15 -7.49 12.26
C ASN A 75 14.17 -7.98 13.31
N ASN A 76 13.69 -7.11 14.20
CA ASN A 76 12.67 -7.46 15.19
C ASN A 76 11.35 -7.86 14.51
N ILE A 77 10.95 -7.11 13.47
CA ILE A 77 9.75 -7.43 12.68
C ILE A 77 9.90 -8.81 12.03
N LEU A 78 11.06 -9.09 11.42
CA LEU A 78 11.33 -10.33 10.70
C LEU A 78 11.47 -11.54 11.63
N ASN A 79 12.14 -11.39 12.77
CA ASN A 79 12.32 -12.47 13.74
C ASN A 79 10.99 -12.88 14.39
N ASN A 80 10.11 -11.91 14.66
CA ASN A 80 8.80 -12.23 15.24
C ASN A 80 7.90 -12.98 14.27
N ILE A 81 7.95 -12.63 12.97
CA ILE A 81 7.10 -13.30 11.98
C ILE A 81 7.65 -14.65 11.53
N SER A 82 8.97 -14.86 11.55
CA SER A 82 9.57 -16.14 11.16
C SER A 82 9.24 -17.28 12.13
N ILE A 83 8.95 -16.95 13.40
CA ILE A 83 8.58 -17.92 14.43
C ILE A 83 7.12 -18.34 14.32
N ASN A 84 6.20 -17.38 14.14
CA ASN A 84 4.76 -17.61 14.29
C ASN A 84 3.94 -17.43 13.00
N GLY A 85 4.53 -16.93 11.91
CA GLY A 85 3.83 -16.52 10.68
C GLY A 85 2.98 -15.24 10.84
N THR A 86 2.75 -14.80 12.08
CA THR A 86 1.98 -13.59 12.42
C THR A 86 2.61 -12.87 13.62
N TRP A 87 2.18 -11.63 13.84
CA TRP A 87 2.38 -10.94 15.12
C TRP A 87 1.18 -11.21 16.04
N PHE A 88 1.27 -10.80 17.30
CA PHE A 88 0.13 -10.84 18.22
C PHE A 88 -1.03 -10.02 17.65
N GLU A 89 -2.26 -10.51 17.77
CA GLU A 89 -3.44 -9.74 17.40
C GLU A 89 -3.51 -8.48 18.26
N GLN A 90 -3.32 -7.33 17.63
CA GLN A 90 -3.49 -6.04 18.27
C GLN A 90 -4.92 -5.54 17.99
N THR A 91 -5.58 -4.98 18.99
CA THR A 91 -6.88 -4.31 18.83
C THR A 91 -6.70 -2.86 18.41
N GLU A 92 -5.60 -2.25 18.83
CA GLU A 92 -5.22 -0.89 18.49
C GLU A 92 -3.70 -0.76 18.55
N LEU A 93 -3.17 0.15 17.75
CA LEU A 93 -1.77 0.54 17.76
C LEU A 93 -1.68 2.03 17.53
N LYS A 94 -0.88 2.71 18.34
CA LYS A 94 -0.51 4.11 18.15
C LYS A 94 0.92 4.31 18.61
N GLY A 95 1.78 4.78 17.72
CA GLY A 95 3.17 5.02 18.08
C GLY A 95 4.06 5.49 16.94
N SER A 96 5.28 5.88 17.29
CA SER A 96 6.29 6.31 16.32
C SER A 96 7.34 5.23 16.11
N ALA A 97 7.57 4.86 14.85
CA ALA A 97 8.58 3.88 14.46
C ALA A 97 9.03 4.12 13.02
N ALA A 98 10.25 3.67 12.69
CA ALA A 98 10.78 3.76 11.33
C ALA A 98 10.07 2.81 10.34
N ASN A 99 9.53 1.69 10.83
CA ASN A 99 8.90 0.65 10.01
C ASN A 99 7.50 0.32 10.51
N GLY A 100 6.64 -0.07 9.58
CA GLY A 100 5.34 -0.66 9.84
C GLY A 100 5.11 -1.83 8.89
N ALA A 101 4.44 -2.86 9.39
CA ALA A 101 4.17 -4.06 8.62
C ALA A 101 2.77 -4.61 8.91
N VAL A 102 2.20 -5.21 7.86
CA VAL A 102 0.90 -5.88 7.91
C VAL A 102 1.05 -7.29 7.37
N SER A 103 0.43 -8.24 8.08
CA SER A 103 0.33 -9.64 7.66
C SER A 103 -1.14 -10.02 7.59
N ILE A 104 -1.52 -10.65 6.48
CA ILE A 104 -2.82 -11.30 6.32
C ILE A 104 -2.59 -12.81 6.32
N SER A 105 -3.42 -13.53 7.07
CA SER A 105 -3.35 -14.98 7.15
C SER A 105 -4.69 -15.64 6.88
N THR A 106 -4.65 -16.86 6.34
CA THR A 106 -5.84 -17.71 6.18
C THR A 106 -5.46 -19.18 6.30
N LYS A 107 -6.45 -20.03 6.54
CA LYS A 107 -6.33 -21.49 6.47
C LYS A 107 -6.85 -21.96 5.12
N LEU A 108 -6.10 -22.87 4.47
CA LEU A 108 -6.51 -23.49 3.21
C LEU A 108 -6.84 -24.95 3.43
N GLN A 109 -8.02 -25.37 2.98
CA GLN A 109 -8.36 -26.78 2.87
C GLN A 109 -7.58 -27.45 1.72
N PRO A 110 -7.37 -28.77 1.75
CA PRO A 110 -6.75 -29.48 0.63
C PRO A 110 -7.47 -29.20 -0.71
N GLY A 111 -6.72 -28.72 -1.69
CA GLY A 111 -7.25 -28.35 -3.02
C GLY A 111 -7.92 -26.97 -3.10
N GLU A 112 -8.08 -26.26 -1.99
CA GLU A 112 -8.63 -24.91 -1.97
C GLU A 112 -7.63 -23.88 -2.52
N LYS A 113 -8.15 -22.90 -3.27
CA LYS A 113 -7.39 -21.72 -3.72
C LYS A 113 -8.03 -20.47 -3.11
N LYS A 114 -7.23 -19.65 -2.45
CA LYS A 114 -7.63 -18.30 -2.02
C LYS A 114 -6.66 -17.26 -2.51
N THR A 115 -7.19 -16.08 -2.76
CA THR A 115 -6.41 -14.87 -3.04
C THR A 115 -6.38 -14.02 -1.76
N LEU A 116 -5.20 -13.58 -1.37
CA LEU A 116 -4.99 -12.63 -0.29
C LEU A 116 -4.51 -11.32 -0.91
N SER A 117 -5.25 -10.24 -0.69
CA SER A 117 -4.97 -8.93 -1.32
C SER A 117 -4.68 -7.90 -0.25
N ILE A 118 -3.69 -7.05 -0.50
CA ILE A 118 -3.38 -5.89 0.34
C ILE A 118 -3.29 -4.67 -0.57
N LEU A 119 -4.04 -3.63 -0.22
CA LEU A 119 -3.91 -2.30 -0.75
C LEU A 119 -2.71 -1.60 -0.10
N PHE A 120 -1.84 -1.05 -0.93
CA PHE A 120 -0.94 0.02 -0.58
C PHE A 120 -1.39 1.30 -1.27
N ALA A 121 -1.62 2.37 -0.50
CA ALA A 121 -1.92 3.68 -1.05
C ALA A 121 -1.16 4.77 -0.31
N TRP A 122 -1.06 5.93 -0.96
CA TRP A 122 -0.43 7.13 -0.43
C TRP A 122 -1.29 8.35 -0.70
N TYR A 123 -1.14 9.37 0.13
CA TYR A 123 -1.82 10.66 0.00
C TYR A 123 -0.84 11.77 0.40
N PHE A 124 -0.26 12.44 -0.59
CA PHE A 124 0.73 13.51 -0.46
C PHE A 124 0.22 14.75 -1.19
N PRO A 125 -0.75 15.48 -0.60
CA PRO A 125 -1.55 16.43 -1.35
C PRO A 125 -0.75 17.63 -1.88
N HIS A 126 0.36 17.96 -1.24
CA HIS A 126 1.16 19.14 -1.58
C HIS A 126 2.40 18.77 -2.39
N LEU A 127 2.77 19.63 -3.34
CA LEU A 127 3.93 19.47 -4.21
C LEU A 127 4.54 20.84 -4.50
N TYR A 128 5.86 20.95 -4.63
CA TYR A 128 6.50 22.21 -5.03
C TYR A 128 7.10 22.06 -6.42
N TRP A 129 6.79 23.00 -7.30
CA TRP A 129 7.41 23.11 -8.62
C TRP A 129 8.05 24.48 -8.75
N LEU A 130 9.38 24.53 -8.87
CA LEU A 130 10.15 25.78 -8.93
C LEU A 130 9.73 26.77 -7.81
N ASP A 131 9.65 26.27 -6.58
CA ASP A 131 9.22 27.00 -5.37
C ASP A 131 7.77 27.53 -5.38
N LEU A 132 6.97 27.17 -6.38
CA LEU A 132 5.53 27.45 -6.40
C LEU A 132 4.79 26.32 -5.69
N PRO A 133 3.93 26.62 -4.71
CA PRO A 133 3.04 25.63 -4.13
C PRO A 133 2.03 25.18 -5.18
N LEU A 134 2.10 23.90 -5.52
CA LEU A 134 1.12 23.20 -6.33
C LEU A 134 0.51 22.09 -5.48
N ASP A 135 -0.75 21.78 -5.74
CA ASP A 135 -1.38 20.61 -5.14
C ASP A 135 -1.53 19.51 -6.17
N ASN A 136 -1.39 18.27 -5.71
CA ASN A 136 -1.75 17.12 -6.51
C ASN A 136 -3.25 17.15 -6.81
N TYR A 137 -3.63 16.89 -8.07
CA TYR A 137 -5.03 16.93 -8.51
C TYR A 137 -5.97 16.08 -7.64
N TYR A 138 -5.49 14.94 -7.13
CA TYR A 138 -6.28 14.05 -6.29
C TYR A 138 -6.68 14.65 -4.93
N LEU A 139 -6.12 15.81 -4.53
CA LEU A 139 -6.61 16.60 -3.39
C LEU A 139 -8.08 17.03 -3.57
N LEU A 140 -8.53 17.21 -4.82
CA LEU A 140 -9.93 17.52 -5.11
C LEU A 140 -10.87 16.32 -4.94
N LEU A 141 -10.31 15.11 -4.87
CA LEU A 141 -11.06 13.84 -4.85
C LEU A 141 -11.06 13.19 -3.47
N PHE A 142 -9.99 13.39 -2.69
CA PHE A 142 -9.74 12.69 -1.45
C PHE A 142 -9.24 13.64 -0.37
N ASN A 143 -9.62 13.37 0.87
CA ASN A 143 -9.22 14.18 2.03
C ASN A 143 -8.06 13.56 2.82
N ASN A 144 -7.87 12.25 2.68
CA ASN A 144 -6.85 11.47 3.39
C ASN A 144 -6.64 10.12 2.71
N VAL A 145 -5.59 9.39 3.13
CA VAL A 145 -5.26 8.09 2.53
C VAL A 145 -6.34 7.02 2.73
N THR A 146 -7.13 7.12 3.80
CA THR A 146 -8.26 6.20 4.04
C THR A 146 -9.32 6.37 2.96
N THR A 147 -9.68 7.61 2.61
CA THR A 147 -10.64 7.87 1.51
C THR A 147 -10.13 7.41 0.16
N VAL A 148 -8.81 7.45 -0.08
CA VAL A 148 -8.19 6.83 -1.27
C VAL A 148 -8.44 5.33 -1.28
N GLY A 149 -8.22 4.64 -0.15
CA GLY A 149 -8.50 3.20 -0.08
C GLY A 149 -9.97 2.83 -0.20
N GLN A 150 -10.86 3.60 0.43
CA GLN A 150 -12.31 3.39 0.32
C GLN A 150 -12.81 3.57 -1.12
N SER A 151 -12.14 4.42 -1.92
CA SER A 151 -12.49 4.63 -3.32
C SER A 151 -12.37 3.37 -4.18
N ILE A 152 -11.60 2.37 -3.75
CA ILE A 152 -11.48 1.06 -4.42
C ILE A 152 -12.32 -0.04 -3.76
N GLY A 153 -13.20 0.31 -2.81
CA GLY A 153 -14.18 -0.60 -2.20
C GLY A 153 -13.68 -1.43 -1.01
N ILE A 154 -12.48 -1.17 -0.51
CA ILE A 154 -11.84 -2.03 0.49
C ILE A 154 -12.57 -2.15 1.83
N ASP A 155 -13.28 -1.11 2.24
CA ASP A 155 -14.03 -1.06 3.51
C ASP A 155 -15.38 -1.79 3.45
N LYS A 156 -15.82 -2.18 2.26
CA LYS A 156 -17.11 -2.83 2.03
C LYS A 156 -17.02 -4.36 2.03
N ASN A 157 -15.82 -4.92 2.23
CA ASN A 157 -15.52 -6.34 1.98
C ASN A 157 -16.03 -6.79 0.59
N ASP A 158 -16.04 -5.85 -0.36
CA ASP A 158 -16.55 -6.04 -1.71
C ASP A 158 -15.52 -5.52 -2.72
N ASP A 159 -14.94 -6.46 -3.47
CA ASP A 159 -13.96 -6.16 -4.50
C ASP A 159 -14.61 -5.66 -5.80
N SER A 160 -15.91 -5.33 -5.82
CA SER A 160 -16.62 -4.91 -7.04
C SER A 160 -15.92 -3.76 -7.77
N GLN A 161 -15.48 -2.72 -7.05
CA GLN A 161 -14.80 -1.58 -7.64
C GLN A 161 -13.41 -1.96 -8.18
N LEU A 162 -12.65 -2.76 -7.43
CA LEU A 162 -11.37 -3.30 -7.91
C LEU A 162 -11.57 -4.17 -9.16
N LYS A 163 -12.62 -5.00 -9.22
CA LYS A 163 -12.98 -5.81 -10.39
C LYS A 163 -13.32 -4.94 -11.59
N ILE A 164 -14.01 -3.82 -11.40
CA ILE A 164 -14.29 -2.85 -12.47
C ILE A 164 -12.98 -2.26 -13.00
N ILE A 165 -12.09 -1.81 -12.11
CA ILE A 165 -10.78 -1.25 -12.48
C ILE A 165 -9.96 -2.27 -13.28
N ILE A 166 -9.86 -3.52 -12.80
CA ILE A 166 -9.16 -4.60 -13.50
C ILE A 166 -9.78 -4.85 -14.88
N LYS A 167 -11.11 -4.86 -14.97
CA LYS A 167 -11.82 -5.06 -16.24
C LYS A 167 -11.51 -3.95 -17.24
N ASP A 168 -11.43 -2.70 -16.79
CA ASP A 168 -11.10 -1.55 -17.65
C ASP A 168 -9.63 -1.58 -18.10
N ILE A 169 -8.71 -1.97 -17.22
CA ILE A 169 -7.28 -2.19 -17.58
C ILE A 169 -7.18 -3.29 -18.64
N LEU A 170 -7.86 -4.43 -18.43
CA LEU A 170 -7.88 -5.52 -19.41
C LEU A 170 -8.48 -5.09 -20.74
N ARG A 171 -9.53 -4.25 -20.72
CA ARG A 171 -10.13 -3.72 -21.94
C ARG A 171 -9.13 -2.90 -22.74
N LEU A 172 -8.33 -2.05 -22.08
CA LEU A 172 -7.26 -1.29 -22.73
C LEU A 172 -6.17 -2.23 -23.28
N HIS A 173 -5.66 -3.15 -22.46
CA HIS A 173 -4.59 -4.06 -22.87
C HIS A 173 -5.00 -4.98 -24.03
N ASN A 174 -6.24 -5.45 -24.06
CA ASN A 174 -6.75 -6.32 -25.11
C ASN A 174 -6.77 -5.66 -26.49
N LEU A 175 -6.78 -4.33 -26.59
CA LEU A 175 -6.61 -3.63 -27.87
C LEU A 175 -5.25 -3.95 -28.51
N TYR A 176 -4.22 -4.14 -27.69
CA TYR A 176 -2.88 -4.47 -28.14
C TYR A 176 -2.67 -5.98 -28.27
N PHE A 177 -3.13 -6.78 -27.29
CA PHE A 177 -2.95 -8.23 -27.34
C PHE A 177 -3.70 -8.92 -28.47
N ASN A 178 -4.84 -8.37 -28.91
CA ASN A 178 -5.60 -8.91 -30.04
C ASN A 178 -5.19 -8.31 -31.39
N SER A 179 -4.11 -7.51 -31.42
CA SER A 179 -3.59 -6.94 -32.66
C SER A 179 -2.72 -7.94 -33.42
N SER A 180 -2.42 -7.64 -34.68
CA SER A 180 -1.45 -8.38 -35.49
C SER A 180 0.00 -7.88 -35.30
N LEU A 181 0.25 -7.05 -34.28
CA LEU A 181 1.58 -6.49 -34.04
C LEU A 181 2.54 -7.56 -33.51
N PRO A 182 3.85 -7.45 -33.83
CA PRO A 182 4.86 -8.31 -33.22
C PRO A 182 4.87 -8.16 -31.68
N GLY A 183 5.13 -9.26 -30.97
CA GLY A 183 5.09 -9.29 -29.49
C GLY A 183 5.97 -8.24 -28.82
N TYR A 184 7.19 -8.02 -29.33
CA TYR A 184 8.09 -6.99 -28.78
C TYR A 184 7.50 -5.57 -28.85
N LEU A 185 6.69 -5.28 -29.87
CA LEU A 185 6.05 -3.99 -30.05
C LEU A 185 4.86 -3.84 -29.10
N VAL A 186 4.07 -4.92 -28.92
CA VAL A 186 3.00 -4.96 -27.90
C VAL A 186 3.57 -4.71 -26.51
N ASP A 187 4.67 -5.39 -26.16
CA ASP A 187 5.36 -5.22 -24.88
C ASP A 187 5.85 -3.78 -24.69
N SER A 188 6.43 -3.18 -25.73
CA SER A 188 6.90 -1.79 -25.68
C SER A 188 5.75 -0.81 -25.48
N LEU A 189 4.63 -0.99 -26.19
CA LEU A 189 3.47 -0.10 -26.11
C LEU A 189 2.80 -0.14 -24.74
N ILE A 190 2.52 -1.34 -24.21
CA ILE A 190 1.89 -1.50 -22.89
C ILE A 190 2.79 -0.90 -21.81
N ASN A 191 4.10 -1.13 -21.87
CA ASN A 191 5.03 -0.62 -20.87
C ASN A 191 5.31 0.89 -21.03
N SER A 192 5.20 1.47 -22.22
CA SER A 192 5.39 2.91 -22.44
C SER A 192 4.40 3.78 -21.67
N VAL A 193 3.19 3.27 -21.40
CA VAL A 193 2.20 3.99 -20.58
C VAL A 193 2.71 4.20 -19.15
N SER A 194 3.46 3.24 -18.62
CA SER A 194 4.10 3.37 -17.29
C SER A 194 5.16 4.47 -17.28
N HIS A 195 5.85 4.69 -18.40
CA HIS A 195 6.81 5.78 -18.56
C HIS A 195 6.10 7.13 -18.61
N MET A 196 4.97 7.27 -19.31
CA MET A 196 4.20 8.52 -19.28
C MET A 196 3.78 8.89 -17.86
N ARG A 197 3.31 7.90 -17.07
CA ARG A 197 2.99 8.14 -15.66
C ARG A 197 4.21 8.60 -14.85
N SER A 198 5.39 8.02 -15.10
CA SER A 198 6.55 8.20 -14.22
C SER A 198 7.49 9.34 -14.65
N ALA A 199 7.46 9.74 -15.92
CA ALA A 199 8.27 10.82 -16.49
C ALA A 199 7.62 12.20 -16.41
N MET A 200 6.33 12.27 -16.05
CA MET A 200 5.59 13.53 -15.88
C MET A 200 5.68 14.10 -14.45
N TYR A 201 6.69 13.70 -13.68
CA TYR A 201 6.98 14.19 -12.33
C TYR A 201 8.41 14.72 -12.24
#